data_AF-B1YK08-F1
#
_entry.id   AF-B1YK08-F1
#
_cell.length_a   1.000
_cell.length_b   1.000
_cell.length_c   1.000
_cell.angle_alpha   90.00
_cell.angle_beta   90.00
_cell.angle_gamma   90.00
#
_symmetry.space_group_name_H-M   'P 1'
#
loop_
_entity.id
_entity.type
_entity.pdbx_description
1 polymer ?
#
loop_
_entity_poly.entity_id
_entity_poly.type
_entity_poly.pdbx_seq_one_letter_code
_entity_poly.pdbx_strand_id
1 'polypeptide(L)'
;MDFSMLEDRADYRAGDWVTLKVSTEGTPRTGMITEFEEDGFWIRFEDDFDFEDFIGYNEKYLAKLIRRPSDVRSDYPVLSQFPKLADELQDRVIQGFDILTEEIKSDQEVVYHIRLIDAGNEYTQTLRGTRDETNDQFEYVTD
;
A
#
# COMPACT_ATOMS: atom_id res chain seq x y z
N MET A 1 -19.52 -2.84 2.66
CA MET A 1 -19.61 -1.95 3.83
C MET A 1 -20.06 -0.58 3.37
N ASP A 2 -20.98 0.02 4.13
CA ASP A 2 -21.49 1.37 3.91
C ASP A 2 -20.57 2.40 4.59
N PHE A 3 -20.77 3.68 4.28
CA PHE A 3 -20.06 4.78 4.92
C PHE A 3 -20.43 4.87 6.41
N SER A 4 -19.44 4.99 7.29
CA SER A 4 -19.62 5.25 8.73
C SER A 4 -19.00 6.59 9.10
N MET A 5 -19.42 7.19 10.21
CA MET A 5 -18.71 8.34 10.77
C MET A 5 -17.24 7.95 11.02
N LEU A 6 -16.33 8.86 10.68
CA LEU A 6 -14.93 8.68 11.03
C LEU A 6 -14.80 8.80 12.56
N GLU A 7 -14.37 7.72 13.20
CA GLU A 7 -14.12 7.67 14.65
C GLU A 7 -12.61 7.65 14.89
N ASP A 8 -12.17 8.23 16.00
CA ASP A 8 -10.77 8.20 16.45
C ASP A 8 -10.30 6.74 16.56
N ARG A 9 -9.23 6.42 15.81
CA ARG A 9 -8.56 5.11 15.79
C ARG A 9 -9.55 3.93 15.76
N ALA A 10 -10.52 3.99 14.85
CA ALA A 10 -11.23 2.79 14.40
C ALA A 10 -10.21 1.72 13.90
N ASP A 11 -10.67 0.56 13.41
CA ASP A 11 -9.78 -0.52 12.93
C ASP A 11 -9.02 -0.18 11.61
N TYR A 12 -8.65 1.08 11.40
CA TYR A 12 -7.82 1.55 10.30
C TYR A 12 -6.33 1.41 10.63
N ARG A 13 -5.50 1.20 9.59
CA ARG A 13 -4.05 1.03 9.69
C ARG A 13 -3.35 1.75 8.54
N ALA A 14 -2.06 2.02 8.69
CA ALA A 14 -1.28 2.61 7.60
C ALA A 14 -1.27 1.65 6.40
N GLY A 15 -1.41 2.22 5.20
CA GLY A 15 -1.65 1.48 3.95
C GLY A 15 -3.12 1.14 3.70
N ASP A 16 -4.04 1.30 4.66
CA ASP A 16 -5.47 1.10 4.39
C ASP A 16 -5.94 2.13 3.37
N TRP A 17 -6.67 1.64 2.36
CA TRP A 17 -7.32 2.47 1.37
C TRP A 17 -8.74 2.76 1.83
N VAL A 18 -9.05 4.04 1.97
CA VAL A 18 -10.34 4.52 2.44
C VAL A 18 -10.94 5.50 1.46
N THR A 19 -12.26 5.43 1.27
CA THR A 19 -13.01 6.50 0.63
C THR A 19 -13.55 7.42 1.72
N LEU A 20 -13.24 8.70 1.61
CA LEU A 20 -13.73 9.76 2.47
C LEU A 20 -14.78 10.60 1.75
N LYS A 21 -15.82 10.99 2.50
CA LYS A 21 -16.85 11.92 2.03
C LYS A 21 -17.23 12.86 3.16
N VAL A 22 -17.29 14.17 2.89
CA VAL A 22 -17.88 15.12 3.85
C VAL A 22 -19.37 14.82 4.01
N SER A 23 -19.83 14.66 5.25
CA SER A 23 -21.18 14.20 5.59
C SER A 23 -22.34 14.98 4.93
N THR A 24 -22.14 16.27 4.64
CA THR A 24 -23.21 17.16 4.17
C THR A 24 -23.25 17.39 2.66
N GLU A 25 -22.11 17.31 1.97
CA GLU A 25 -21.97 17.48 0.52
C GLU A 25 -20.50 17.32 0.15
N GLY A 26 -20.20 16.52 -0.88
CA GLY A 26 -18.83 16.32 -1.34
C GLY A 26 -18.72 15.12 -2.28
N THR A 27 -17.89 15.26 -3.30
CA THR A 27 -17.45 14.13 -4.13
C THR A 27 -16.61 13.21 -3.24
N PRO A 28 -16.95 11.92 -3.11
CA PRO A 28 -16.12 10.98 -2.38
C PRO A 28 -14.74 10.92 -3.03
N ARG A 29 -13.68 10.94 -2.23
CA ARG A 29 -12.30 10.74 -2.69
C ARG A 29 -11.73 9.51 -2.03
N THR A 30 -11.02 8.70 -2.81
CA THR A 30 -10.36 7.49 -2.31
C THR A 30 -8.87 7.77 -2.17
N GLY A 31 -8.31 7.40 -1.04
CA GLY A 31 -6.90 7.56 -0.77
C GLY A 31 -6.38 6.50 0.18
N MET A 32 -5.07 6.50 0.33
CA MET A 32 -4.31 5.59 1.16
C MET A 32 -3.81 6.32 2.40
N ILE A 33 -4.08 5.76 3.57
CA ILE A 33 -3.57 6.32 4.83
C ILE A 33 -2.05 6.10 4.88
N THR A 34 -1.27 7.16 4.98
CA THR A 34 0.19 7.10 5.01
C THR A 34 0.71 6.99 6.44
N GLU A 35 0.15 7.78 7.35
CA GLU A 35 0.62 7.88 8.74
C GLU A 35 -0.52 8.29 9.68
N PHE A 36 -0.44 7.86 10.95
CA PHE A 36 -1.39 8.25 12.00
C PHE A 36 -0.75 9.24 12.97
N GLU A 37 -1.53 10.24 13.38
CA GLU A 37 -1.18 11.16 14.46
C GLU A 37 -2.18 11.02 15.64
N GLU A 38 -2.07 11.87 16.65
CA GLU A 38 -2.94 11.83 17.82
C GLU A 38 -4.38 12.25 17.48
N ASP A 39 -4.54 13.23 16.59
CA ASP A 39 -5.80 13.89 16.26
C ASP A 39 -6.32 13.60 14.85
N GLY A 40 -5.66 12.72 14.11
CA GLY A 40 -6.03 12.36 12.75
C GLY A 40 -5.04 11.44 12.06
N PHE A 41 -5.04 11.49 10.72
CA PHE A 41 -4.09 10.75 9.89
C PHE A 41 -3.81 11.49 8.60
N TRP A 42 -2.64 11.23 8.03
CA TRP A 42 -2.26 11.69 6.70
C TRP A 42 -2.79 10.70 5.66
N ILE A 43 -3.33 11.23 4.55
CA ILE A 43 -3.84 10.45 3.43
C ILE A 43 -3.28 10.99 2.13
N ARG A 44 -2.91 10.08 1.23
CA ARG A 44 -2.58 10.38 -0.17
C ARG A 44 -3.73 9.94 -1.05
N PHE A 45 -4.32 10.86 -1.81
CA PHE A 45 -5.47 10.53 -2.65
C PHE A 45 -5.07 9.97 -4.00
N GLU A 46 -5.93 9.12 -4.58
CA GLU A 46 -5.67 8.46 -5.86
C GLU A 46 -5.60 9.42 -7.06
N ASP A 47 -6.20 10.61 -6.91
CA ASP A 47 -6.23 11.68 -7.89
C ASP A 47 -5.11 12.72 -7.67
N ASP A 48 -4.33 12.57 -6.59
CA ASP A 48 -3.23 13.47 -6.23
C ASP A 48 -2.18 12.75 -5.36
N PHE A 49 -1.33 11.94 -6.00
CA PHE A 49 -0.28 11.19 -5.31
C PHE A 49 0.92 12.03 -4.88
N ASP A 50 1.04 13.26 -5.39
CA ASP A 50 2.19 14.13 -5.10
C ASP A 50 2.07 14.81 -3.72
N PHE A 51 0.85 14.90 -3.18
CA PHE A 51 0.57 15.58 -1.92
C PHE A 51 -0.11 14.65 -0.90
N GLU A 52 0.07 15.00 0.36
CA GLU A 52 -0.64 14.38 1.48
C GLU A 52 -1.55 15.41 2.12
N ASP A 53 -2.79 15.00 2.36
CA ASP A 53 -3.80 15.78 3.06
C ASP A 53 -3.93 15.23 4.50
N PHE A 54 -4.07 16.13 5.48
CA PHE A 54 -4.36 15.72 6.85
C PHE A 54 -5.86 15.63 7.09
N ILE A 55 -6.31 14.51 7.68
CA ILE A 55 -7.71 14.25 8.00
C ILE A 55 -7.88 14.18 9.51
N GLY A 56 -8.44 15.24 10.10
CA GLY A 56 -8.72 15.31 11.53
C GLY A 56 -9.95 14.50 11.94
N TYR A 57 -9.89 13.82 13.10
CA TYR A 57 -11.03 13.09 13.67
C TYR A 57 -12.17 14.01 14.16
N ASN A 58 -11.87 15.27 14.41
CA ASN A 58 -12.87 16.29 14.77
C ASN A 58 -13.71 16.76 13.57
N GLU A 59 -13.32 16.41 12.35
CA GLU A 59 -14.03 16.77 11.13
C GLU A 59 -15.20 15.82 10.84
N LYS A 60 -16.23 16.33 10.18
CA LYS A 60 -17.46 15.56 9.90
C LYS A 60 -17.33 14.67 8.66
N TYR A 61 -16.27 13.85 8.62
CA TYR A 61 -16.07 12.88 7.57
C TYR A 61 -16.88 11.62 7.80
N LEU A 62 -17.38 11.08 6.70
CA LEU A 62 -17.78 9.69 6.59
C LEU A 62 -16.64 8.93 5.89
N ALA A 63 -16.22 7.83 6.50
CA ALA A 63 -15.16 6.97 5.97
C ALA A 63 -15.72 5.61 5.59
N LYS A 64 -15.10 4.99 4.59
CA LYS A 64 -15.38 3.62 4.17
C LYS A 64 -14.06 2.93 3.83
N LEU A 65 -13.76 1.84 4.50
CA LEU A 65 -12.63 0.97 4.13
C LEU A 65 -12.91 0.32 2.78
N ILE A 66 -11.97 0.47 1.84
CA ILE A 66 -12.04 -0.09 0.48
C ILE A 66 -11.21 -1.35 0.38
N ARG A 67 -9.93 -1.26 0.77
CA ARG A 67 -9.02 -2.40 0.81
C ARG A 67 -7.97 -2.20 1.88
N ARG A 68 -7.43 -3.32 2.36
CA ARG A 68 -6.21 -3.37 3.15
C ARG A 68 -5.06 -3.80 2.24
N PRO A 69 -3.82 -3.35 2.50
CA PRO A 69 -2.67 -3.90 1.81
C PRO A 69 -2.59 -5.40 2.12
N SER A 70 -2.17 -6.18 1.13
CA SER A 70 -1.87 -7.61 1.33
C SER A 70 -0.75 -7.75 2.35
N ASP A 71 -0.84 -8.79 3.18
CA ASP A 71 0.27 -9.21 4.04
C ASP A 71 1.21 -10.04 3.16
N VAL A 72 2.24 -9.38 2.65
CA VAL A 72 3.16 -9.94 1.67
C VAL A 72 3.85 -11.19 2.21
N ARG A 73 4.20 -11.20 3.51
CA ARG A 73 4.90 -12.33 4.13
C ARG A 73 3.98 -13.52 4.33
N SER A 74 2.70 -13.28 4.61
CA SER A 74 1.68 -14.32 4.70
C SER A 74 1.31 -14.88 3.32
N ASP A 75 1.15 -14.00 2.33
CA ASP A 75 0.61 -14.35 1.02
C ASP A 75 1.66 -14.97 0.09
N TYR A 76 2.94 -14.69 0.30
CA TYR A 76 4.07 -15.20 -0.51
C TYR A 76 5.13 -15.91 0.34
N PRO A 77 4.92 -17.20 0.68
CA PRO A 77 5.80 -17.93 1.59
C PRO A 77 7.28 -18.01 1.17
N VAL A 78 7.59 -17.91 -0.13
CA VAL A 78 8.97 -17.92 -0.64
C VAL A 78 9.78 -16.74 -0.09
N LEU A 79 9.13 -15.61 0.20
CA LEU A 79 9.77 -14.42 0.75
C LEU A 79 10.30 -14.60 2.18
N SER A 80 9.93 -15.68 2.87
CA SER A 80 10.59 -16.07 4.12
C SER A 80 12.10 -16.25 3.96
N GLN A 81 12.55 -16.56 2.74
CA GLN A 81 13.96 -16.73 2.38
C GLN A 81 14.65 -15.45 1.91
N PHE A 82 13.87 -14.40 1.60
CA PHE A 82 14.33 -13.13 1.03
C PHE A 82 13.80 -11.95 1.86
N PRO A 83 14.21 -11.81 3.13
CA PRO A 83 13.60 -10.87 4.06
C PRO A 83 13.64 -9.41 3.61
N LYS A 84 14.71 -8.94 2.94
CA LYS A 84 14.80 -7.57 2.44
C LYS A 84 13.85 -7.31 1.27
N LEU A 85 13.74 -8.28 0.35
CA LEU A 85 12.75 -8.19 -0.73
C LEU A 85 11.32 -8.18 -0.15
N ALA A 86 11.07 -8.99 0.88
CA ALA A 86 9.79 -9.03 1.55
C ALA A 86 9.40 -7.70 2.18
N ASP A 87 10.35 -7.03 2.85
CA ASP A 87 10.14 -5.70 3.43
C ASP A 87 9.86 -4.66 2.34
N GLU A 88 10.67 -4.64 1.27
CA GLU A 88 10.44 -3.71 0.16
C GLU A 88 9.08 -3.95 -0.52
N LEU A 89 8.72 -5.19 -0.81
CA LEU A 89 7.41 -5.51 -1.39
C LEU A 89 6.27 -5.12 -0.45
N GLN A 90 6.43 -5.32 0.87
CA GLN A 90 5.43 -4.89 1.84
C GLN A 90 5.26 -3.36 1.81
N ASP A 91 6.35 -2.61 1.73
CA ASP A 91 6.34 -1.16 1.61
C ASP A 91 5.67 -0.70 0.31
N ARG A 92 5.93 -1.39 -0.82
CA ARG A 92 5.29 -1.08 -2.11
C ARG A 92 3.80 -1.38 -2.10
N VAL A 93 3.38 -2.50 -1.54
CA VAL A 93 1.95 -2.84 -1.40
C VAL A 93 1.25 -1.85 -0.47
N ILE A 94 1.91 -1.43 0.61
CA ILE A 94 1.42 -0.34 1.47
C ILE A 94 1.23 0.93 0.66
N GLN A 95 2.19 1.31 -0.20
CA GLN A 95 2.12 2.46 -1.12
C GLN A 95 1.08 2.32 -2.25
N GLY A 96 0.36 1.20 -2.30
CA GLY A 96 -0.73 0.99 -3.26
C GLY A 96 -0.39 0.13 -4.48
N PHE A 97 0.85 -0.37 -4.58
CA PHE A 97 1.20 -1.30 -5.65
C PHE A 97 0.48 -2.63 -5.49
N ASP A 98 0.00 -3.17 -6.61
CA ASP A 98 -0.47 -4.54 -6.71
C ASP A 98 0.68 -5.44 -7.16
N ILE A 99 0.81 -6.64 -6.58
CA ILE A 99 1.70 -7.68 -7.10
C ILE A 99 1.00 -8.41 -8.24
N LEU A 100 1.58 -8.34 -9.45
CA LEU A 100 1.01 -8.94 -10.66
C LEU A 100 1.42 -10.40 -10.83
N THR A 101 2.73 -10.66 -10.73
CA THR A 101 3.31 -11.98 -10.99
C THR A 101 4.51 -12.22 -10.08
N GLU A 102 4.67 -13.50 -9.73
CA GLU A 102 5.82 -14.06 -9.03
C GLU A 102 6.52 -15.05 -9.98
N GLU A 103 7.83 -14.93 -10.11
CA GLU A 103 8.67 -15.81 -10.89
C GLU A 103 9.82 -16.33 -10.04
N ILE A 104 9.68 -17.57 -9.56
CA ILE A 104 10.76 -18.27 -8.86
C ILE A 104 11.76 -18.78 -9.92
N LYS A 105 12.94 -18.15 -10.00
CA LYS A 105 14.00 -18.55 -10.93
C LYS A 105 14.83 -19.70 -10.36
N SER A 106 15.09 -19.66 -9.05
CA SER A 106 15.78 -20.71 -8.29
C SER A 106 15.56 -20.55 -6.79
N ASP A 107 16.13 -21.44 -5.96
CA ASP A 107 16.17 -21.29 -4.50
C ASP A 107 16.94 -20.04 -4.01
N GLN A 108 17.68 -19.41 -4.93
CA GLN A 108 18.52 -18.24 -4.67
C GLN A 108 18.04 -16.98 -5.38
N GLU A 109 17.01 -17.08 -6.24
CA GLU A 109 16.53 -15.95 -7.04
C GLU A 109 15.02 -16.01 -7.27
N VAL A 110 14.33 -14.92 -6.95
CA VAL A 110 12.90 -14.71 -7.22
C VAL A 110 12.69 -13.31 -7.80
N VAL A 111 11.71 -13.20 -8.70
CA VAL A 111 11.36 -11.93 -9.36
C VAL A 111 9.88 -11.66 -9.16
N TYR A 112 9.54 -10.42 -8.79
CA TYR A 112 8.18 -9.93 -8.67
C TYR A 112 7.94 -8.75 -9.60
N HIS A 113 6.84 -8.81 -10.33
CA HIS A 113 6.37 -7.67 -11.12
C HIS A 113 5.22 -7.01 -10.37
N ILE A 114 5.35 -5.72 -10.12
CA ILE A 114 4.38 -4.93 -9.37
C ILE A 114 3.87 -3.78 -10.23
N ARG A 115 2.67 -3.28 -9.90
CA ARG A 115 2.02 -2.20 -10.64
C ARG A 115 1.36 -1.20 -9.69
N LEU A 116 1.53 0.07 -9.97
CA LEU A 116 0.73 1.16 -9.42
C LEU A 116 -0.15 1.76 -10.52
N ILE A 117 -1.41 2.04 -10.19
CA ILE A 117 -2.29 2.88 -11.01
C ILE A 117 -2.44 4.22 -10.30
N ASP A 118 -1.93 5.27 -10.92
CA ASP A 118 -1.94 6.64 -10.38
C ASP A 118 -2.59 7.59 -11.39
N ALA A 119 -3.70 8.21 -11.00
CA ALA A 119 -4.54 9.06 -11.84
C ALA A 119 -4.89 8.44 -13.22
N GLY A 120 -5.03 7.11 -13.28
CA GLY A 120 -5.31 6.35 -14.50
C GLY A 120 -4.08 6.02 -15.36
N ASN A 121 -2.89 6.44 -14.96
CA ASN A 121 -1.62 6.04 -15.56
C ASN A 121 -1.10 4.76 -14.88
N GLU A 122 -0.60 3.83 -15.68
CA GLU A 122 -0.02 2.58 -15.18
C GLU A 122 1.50 2.69 -15.08
N TYR A 123 2.03 2.39 -13.90
CA TYR A 123 3.46 2.31 -13.61
C TYR A 123 3.82 0.90 -13.19
N THR A 124 4.75 0.26 -13.89
CA THR A 124 5.23 -1.08 -13.56
C THR A 124 6.65 -1.03 -13.03
N GLN A 125 6.96 -1.93 -12.10
CA GLN A 125 8.31 -2.11 -11.57
C GLN A 125 8.57 -3.60 -11.39
N THR A 126 9.83 -3.99 -11.57
CA THR A 126 10.28 -5.36 -11.37
C THR A 126 11.29 -5.38 -10.24
N LEU A 127 11.03 -6.17 -9.21
CA LEU A 127 11.93 -6.39 -8.10
C LEU A 127 12.51 -7.80 -8.19
N ARG A 128 13.83 -7.89 -8.19
CA ARG A 128 14.54 -9.18 -8.11
C ARG A 128 15.16 -9.32 -6.72
N GLY A 129 14.84 -10.39 -6.03
CA GLY A 129 15.53 -10.83 -4.82
C GLY A 129 16.58 -11.86 -5.18
N THR A 130 17.80 -11.68 -4.67
CA THR A 130 18.88 -12.67 -4.76
C THR A 130 19.42 -12.96 -3.36
N ARG A 131 19.76 -14.22 -3.12
CA ARG A 131 20.38 -14.63 -1.85
C ARG A 131 21.50 -15.64 -2.05
N ASP A 132 22.50 -15.53 -1.20
CA ASP A 132 23.57 -16.52 -1.02
C ASP A 132 23.65 -16.96 0.46
N GLU A 133 24.68 -17.75 0.82
CA GLU A 133 24.84 -18.28 2.19
C GLU A 133 25.02 -17.19 3.26
N THR A 134 25.42 -15.98 2.86
CA THR A 134 25.81 -14.89 3.76
C THR A 134 25.07 -13.58 3.52
N ASN A 135 24.37 -13.47 2.40
CA ASN A 135 23.86 -12.20 1.90
C ASN A 135 22.46 -12.38 1.31
N ASP A 136 21.58 -11.43 1.64
CA ASP A 136 20.24 -11.27 1.06
C ASP A 136 20.18 -9.87 0.49
N GLN A 137 19.77 -9.75 -0.78
CA GLN A 137 19.71 -8.48 -1.51
C GLN A 137 18.49 -8.44 -2.41
N PHE A 138 18.05 -7.23 -2.71
CA PHE A 138 17.09 -7.00 -3.77
C PHE A 138 17.56 -5.83 -4.65
N GLU A 139 17.03 -5.78 -5.87
CA GLU A 139 17.24 -4.65 -6.77
C GLU A 139 16.01 -4.42 -7.66
N TYR A 140 15.90 -3.19 -8.15
CA TYR A 140 14.96 -2.85 -9.22
C TYR A 140 15.59 -3.21 -10.55
N VAL A 141 14.86 -3.99 -11.33
CA VAL A 141 15.26 -4.38 -12.67
C VAL A 141 14.45 -3.55 -13.66
N THR A 142 15.13 -2.94 -14.61
CA THR A 142 14.52 -2.40 -15.82
C THR A 142 14.68 -3.41 -16.93
N ASP A 143 13.58 -3.82 -17.56
CA ASP A 143 13.62 -4.59 -18.80
C ASP A 143 14.29 -3.82 -19.95
#